data_AF-A0A820KBI0-F1
#
_entry.id   AF-A0A820KBI0-F1
#
_cell.length_a   1.000
_cell.length_b   1.000
_cell.length_c   1.000
_cell.angle_alpha   90.00
_cell.angle_beta   90.00
_cell.angle_gamma   90.00
#
_symmetry.space_group_name_H-M   'P 1'
#
loop_
_entity.id
_entity.type
_entity.pdbx_description
1 polymer ?
#
loop_
_entity_poly.entity_id
_entity_poly.type
_entity_poly.pdbx_seq_one_letter_code
_entity_poly.pdbx_strand_id
1 'polypeptide(L)'
;KDMGQLNVYIRFYSNGPLQKIYGISGERGNVWIRHELKLDYTIPFQVLIEGVVGPSFLSDIGLDDTVFTPECQPYVSSELPMTTITTSTAAPKPCSIAEQFRCAGIDTCIDKERVCDFIIDCPDGSDEV
;
A
#
# COMPACT_ATOMS: atom_id res chain seq x y z
N LYS A 1 -4.73 -19.42 -21.58
CA LYS A 1 -3.82 -18.79 -20.60
C LYS A 1 -4.65 -17.74 -19.95
N ASP A 2 -5.17 -18.04 -18.77
CA ASP A 2 -6.33 -17.31 -18.28
C ASP A 2 -5.94 -16.73 -16.95
N MET A 3 -5.42 -15.49 -17.00
CA MET A 3 -5.41 -14.62 -15.84
C MET A 3 -6.81 -14.63 -15.25
N GLY A 4 -6.89 -14.68 -13.92
CA GLY A 4 -8.15 -14.59 -13.20
C GLY A 4 -8.81 -13.23 -13.40
N GLN A 5 -9.21 -12.56 -12.31
CA GLN A 5 -9.81 -11.23 -12.42
C GLN A 5 -9.12 -10.24 -11.51
N LEU A 6 -8.96 -9.01 -12.00
CA LEU A 6 -8.64 -7.86 -11.17
C LEU A 6 -9.88 -6.97 -11.13
N ASN A 7 -10.45 -6.83 -9.93
CA ASN A 7 -11.64 -6.03 -9.69
C ASN A 7 -11.29 -4.85 -8.78
N VAL A 8 -11.93 -3.70 -9.00
CA VAL A 8 -11.82 -2.56 -8.10
C VAL A 8 -13.22 -2.15 -7.65
N TYR A 9 -13.37 -1.96 -6.35
CA TYR A 9 -14.60 -1.57 -5.70
C TYR A 9 -14.40 -0.29 -4.91
N ILE A 10 -15.52 0.38 -4.64
CA ILE A 10 -15.59 1.51 -3.73
C ILE A 10 -16.62 1.26 -2.63
N ARG A 11 -16.38 1.79 -1.43
CA ARG A 11 -17.37 1.88 -0.35
C ARG A 11 -17.19 3.18 0.44
N PHE A 12 -18.26 3.67 1.05
CA PHE A 12 -18.30 4.99 1.72
C PHE A 12 -18.30 4.91 3.25
N TYR A 13 -18.26 3.72 3.83
CA TYR A 13 -18.14 3.49 5.27
C TYR A 13 -17.63 2.07 5.54
N SER A 14 -17.10 1.83 6.75
CA SER A 14 -16.58 0.52 7.14
C SER A 14 -17.67 -0.55 7.07
N ASN A 15 -17.35 -1.70 6.46
CA ASN A 15 -18.29 -2.80 6.20
C ASN A 15 -19.54 -2.43 5.37
N GLY A 16 -19.51 -1.28 4.68
CA GLY A 16 -20.56 -0.89 3.74
C GLY A 16 -20.58 -1.75 2.46
N PRO A 17 -21.63 -1.59 1.64
CA PRO A 17 -21.75 -2.32 0.39
C PRO A 17 -20.60 -1.95 -0.55
N LEU A 18 -20.01 -2.97 -1.18
CA LEU A 18 -19.01 -2.79 -2.22
C LEU A 18 -19.69 -2.49 -3.56
N GLN A 19 -19.38 -1.34 -4.14
CA GLN A 19 -19.77 -1.02 -5.50
C GLN A 19 -18.60 -1.30 -6.43
N LYS A 20 -18.75 -2.25 -7.36
CA LYS A 20 -17.74 -2.54 -8.37
C LYS A 20 -17.66 -1.39 -9.36
N ILE A 21 -16.49 -0.77 -9.48
CA ILE A 21 -16.23 0.35 -10.40
C ILE A 21 -15.36 -0.07 -11.58
N TYR A 22 -14.62 -1.17 -11.45
CA TYR A 22 -13.79 -1.71 -12.52
C TYR A 22 -13.62 -3.22 -12.40
N GLY A 23 -13.37 -3.87 -13.53
CA GLY A 23 -13.08 -5.30 -13.60
C GLY A 23 -12.43 -5.66 -14.92
N ILE A 24 -11.32 -6.40 -14.85
CA ILE A 24 -10.68 -7.01 -16.01
C ILE A 24 -10.39 -8.48 -15.76
N SER A 25 -10.36 -9.24 -16.86
CA SER A 25 -9.98 -10.64 -16.89
C SER A 25 -9.16 -10.96 -18.14
N GLY A 26 -8.53 -12.13 -18.14
CA GLY A 26 -7.74 -12.62 -19.28
C GLY A 26 -6.32 -12.04 -19.37
N GLU A 27 -5.43 -12.77 -20.05
CA GLU A 27 -4.02 -12.38 -20.23
C GLU A 27 -3.89 -11.04 -20.98
N ARG A 28 -3.04 -10.15 -20.48
CA ARG A 28 -2.74 -8.85 -21.10
C ARG A 28 -1.31 -8.74 -21.63
N GLY A 29 -0.62 -9.87 -21.71
CA GLY A 29 0.79 -9.96 -22.08
C GLY A 29 1.72 -9.79 -20.87
N ASN A 30 3.00 -10.06 -21.09
CA ASN A 30 4.04 -9.90 -20.07
C ASN A 30 4.60 -8.47 -20.08
N VAL A 31 3.76 -7.50 -19.78
CA VAL A 31 4.10 -6.06 -19.77
C VAL A 31 3.35 -5.35 -18.64
N TRP A 32 3.94 -4.30 -18.09
CA TRP A 32 3.25 -3.38 -17.17
C TRP A 32 2.31 -2.48 -17.95
N ILE A 33 1.06 -2.39 -17.50
CA ILE A 33 0.01 -1.58 -18.15
C ILE A 33 -0.51 -0.57 -17.14
N ARG A 34 -0.30 0.71 -17.44
CA ARG A 34 -0.89 1.81 -16.66
C ARG A 34 -2.40 1.85 -16.85
N HIS A 35 -3.13 1.98 -15.74
CA HIS A 35 -4.58 2.15 -15.76
C HIS A 35 -5.00 3.31 -14.86
N GLU A 36 -5.97 4.10 -15.31
CA GLU A 36 -6.48 5.27 -14.59
C GLU A 36 -7.99 5.13 -14.39
N LEU A 37 -8.42 5.24 -13.14
CA LEU A 37 -9.83 5.21 -12.77
C LEU A 37 -10.25 6.61 -12.32
N LYS A 38 -11.26 7.16 -12.98
CA LYS A 38 -11.85 8.44 -12.58
C LYS A 38 -12.74 8.23 -11.35
N LEU A 39 -12.40 8.89 -10.25
CA LEU A 39 -13.10 8.79 -8.97
C LEU A 39 -13.71 10.16 -8.62
N ASP A 40 -14.94 10.39 -9.08
CA ASP A 40 -15.65 11.66 -8.89
C ASP A 40 -16.49 11.64 -7.59
N TYR A 41 -15.84 11.48 -6.43
CA TYR A 41 -16.50 11.42 -5.13
C TYR A 41 -16.04 12.55 -4.22
N THR A 42 -16.98 13.33 -3.69
CA THR A 42 -16.72 14.46 -2.78
C THR A 42 -16.85 14.08 -1.31
N ILE A 43 -17.16 12.82 -1.03
CA ILE A 43 -17.30 12.25 0.32
C ILE A 43 -16.21 11.20 0.55
N PRO A 44 -15.86 10.91 1.80
CA PRO A 44 -14.87 9.90 2.14
C PRO A 44 -15.22 8.52 1.58
N PHE A 45 -14.21 7.83 1.07
CA PHE A 45 -14.38 6.49 0.50
C PHE A 45 -13.16 5.61 0.77
N GLN A 46 -13.35 4.31 0.56
CA GLN A 46 -12.28 3.32 0.50
C GLN A 46 -12.31 2.65 -0.87
N VAL A 47 -11.13 2.52 -1.47
CA VAL A 47 -10.91 1.72 -2.67
C VAL A 47 -10.48 0.32 -2.23
N LEU A 48 -11.11 -0.70 -2.78
CA LEU A 48 -10.78 -2.10 -2.54
C LEU A 48 -10.40 -2.76 -3.86
N ILE A 49 -9.17 -3.26 -3.93
CA ILE A 49 -8.65 -3.98 -5.09
C ILE A 49 -8.68 -5.47 -4.77
N GLU A 50 -9.34 -6.24 -5.61
CA GLU A 50 -9.54 -7.68 -5.44
C GLU A 50 -8.90 -8.43 -6.60
N GLY A 51 -7.96 -9.33 -6.28
CA GLY A 51 -7.47 -10.35 -7.19
C GLY A 51 -8.27 -11.65 -7.02
N VAL A 52 -8.96 -12.08 -8.08
CA VAL A 52 -9.63 -13.38 -8.13
C VAL A 52 -8.72 -14.35 -8.84
N VAL A 53 -8.36 -15.45 -8.16
CA VAL A 53 -7.52 -16.51 -8.72
C VAL A 53 -8.23 -17.17 -9.90
N GLY A 54 -7.54 -17.30 -11.02
CA GLY A 54 -8.03 -17.98 -12.22
C GLY A 54 -7.96 -19.51 -12.09
N PRO A 55 -8.43 -20.25 -13.10
CA PRO A 55 -8.41 -21.72 -13.09
C PRO A 55 -7.01 -22.32 -13.32
N SER A 56 -6.00 -21.50 -13.60
CA SER A 56 -4.65 -21.92 -13.95
C SER A 56 -3.59 -21.11 -13.19
N PHE A 57 -2.42 -21.73 -12.98
CA PHE A 57 -1.24 -21.11 -12.38
C PHE A 57 -0.32 -20.44 -13.40
N LEU A 58 -0.67 -20.48 -14.69
CA LEU A 58 0.17 -19.97 -15.78
C LEU A 58 0.10 -18.44 -15.94
N SER A 59 -0.52 -17.75 -14.99
CA SER A 59 -0.76 -16.32 -15.06
C SER A 59 -0.89 -15.75 -13.67
N ASP A 60 -0.19 -14.65 -13.41
CA ASP A 60 -0.21 -13.90 -12.17
C ASP A 60 -0.73 -12.47 -12.40
N ILE A 61 -1.08 -11.78 -11.32
CA ILE A 61 -1.45 -10.36 -11.33
C ILE A 61 -0.40 -9.61 -10.52
N GLY A 62 0.31 -8.69 -11.17
CA GLY A 62 1.20 -7.73 -10.51
C GLY A 62 0.54 -6.36 -10.41
N LEU A 63 0.74 -5.68 -9.28
CA LEU A 63 0.29 -4.30 -9.03
C LEU A 63 1.45 -3.53 -8.40
N ASP A 64 1.70 -2.34 -8.91
CA ASP A 64 2.72 -1.42 -8.39
C ASP A 64 2.28 0.03 -8.60
N ASP A 65 2.90 0.98 -7.91
CA ASP A 65 2.73 2.43 -8.10
C ASP A 65 1.27 2.96 -8.05
N THR A 66 0.45 2.50 -7.09
CA THR A 66 -0.92 3.00 -6.95
C THR A 66 -0.95 4.43 -6.39
N VAL A 67 -1.48 5.38 -7.17
CA VAL A 67 -1.53 6.81 -6.81
C VAL A 67 -2.91 7.43 -7.09
N PHE A 68 -3.33 8.37 -6.24
CA PHE A 68 -4.48 9.24 -6.50
C PHE A 68 -4.01 10.56 -7.12
N THR A 69 -4.59 10.96 -8.25
CA THR A 69 -4.27 12.24 -8.91
C THR A 69 -5.13 13.40 -8.41
N PRO A 70 -4.61 14.64 -8.36
CA PRO A 70 -3.28 15.08 -8.83
C PRO A 70 -2.21 15.06 -7.71
N GLU A 71 -1.87 13.90 -7.13
CA GLU A 71 -1.08 13.76 -5.88
C GLU A 71 -1.88 13.95 -4.58
N CYS A 72 -3.20 13.72 -4.61
CA CYS A 72 -4.05 13.56 -3.41
C CYS A 72 -4.09 14.79 -2.45
N GLN A 73 -5.13 15.64 -2.53
CA GLN A 73 -5.39 16.59 -1.43
C GLN A 73 -6.14 15.90 -0.28
N PRO A 74 -5.62 15.99 0.96
CA PRO A 74 -6.09 15.22 2.11
C PRO A 74 -7.50 15.61 2.58
N TYR A 75 -8.24 14.58 2.99
CA TYR A 75 -9.51 14.67 3.71
C TYR A 75 -9.30 15.31 5.10
N VAL A 76 -10.07 16.36 5.43
CA VAL A 76 -9.79 17.25 6.58
C VAL A 76 -10.73 17.01 7.78
N SER A 77 -11.53 15.95 7.77
CA SER A 77 -12.39 15.57 8.91
C SER A 77 -12.03 14.19 9.48
N SER A 78 -12.32 14.02 10.76
CA SER A 78 -11.67 13.04 11.63
C SER A 78 -12.10 11.57 11.47
N GLU A 79 -12.95 11.24 10.48
CA GLU A 79 -13.42 9.85 10.31
C GLU A 79 -13.59 9.43 8.84
N LEU A 80 -12.70 8.52 8.44
CA LEU A 80 -12.92 7.20 7.84
C LEU A 80 -11.56 6.43 7.85
N PRO A 81 -11.50 5.07 7.91
CA PRO A 81 -11.73 4.25 9.10
C PRO A 81 -10.65 3.15 9.32
N MET A 82 -10.40 2.74 10.58
CA MET A 82 -9.35 1.78 10.97
C MET A 82 -9.60 0.33 10.51
N THR A 83 -8.56 -0.33 9.99
CA THR A 83 -8.42 -1.79 9.95
C THR A 83 -7.73 -2.23 11.25
N THR A 84 -8.47 -2.67 12.27
CA THR A 84 -7.86 -3.15 13.52
C THR A 84 -7.24 -4.54 13.31
N ILE A 85 -5.91 -4.59 13.26
CA ILE A 85 -5.14 -5.71 13.80
C ILE A 85 -4.21 -5.13 14.88
N THR A 86 -4.59 -5.30 16.14
CA THR A 86 -3.72 -5.14 17.32
C THR A 86 -2.70 -6.28 17.30
N THR A 87 -1.41 -6.15 17.67
CA THR A 87 -0.84 -5.68 18.94
C THR A 87 0.68 -5.55 18.77
N SER A 88 1.32 -4.51 19.29
CA SER A 88 2.68 -4.68 19.83
C SER A 88 3.04 -3.62 20.87
N THR A 89 3.48 -4.14 22.00
CA THR A 89 3.69 -3.54 23.31
C THR A 89 4.87 -2.57 23.30
N ALA A 90 4.67 -1.36 23.80
CA ALA A 90 5.72 -0.36 23.95
C ALA A 90 6.70 -0.76 25.06
N ALA A 91 7.95 -1.06 24.67
CA ALA A 91 9.13 -0.95 25.52
C ALA A 91 9.79 0.43 25.26
N PRO A 92 10.54 1.01 26.23
CA PRO A 92 11.11 2.34 26.08
C PRO A 92 12.14 2.33 24.93
N LYS A 93 11.84 3.05 23.84
CA LYS A 93 12.67 3.06 22.64
C LYS A 93 13.82 4.08 22.78
N PRO A 94 15.07 3.70 22.46
CA PRO A 94 16.25 4.58 22.54
C PRO A 94 16.30 5.68 21.45
N CYS A 95 15.57 5.53 20.33
CA CYS A 95 15.42 6.59 19.33
C CYS A 95 14.16 7.41 19.65
N SER A 96 14.34 8.71 19.89
CA SER A 96 13.36 9.57 20.59
C SER A 96 12.39 10.29 19.65
N ILE A 97 12.51 10.09 18.34
CA ILE A 97 11.74 10.80 17.32
C ILE A 97 11.11 9.78 16.38
N ALA A 98 9.84 10.00 16.01
CA ALA A 98 9.07 9.15 15.10
C ALA A 98 9.70 9.02 13.69
N GLU A 99 10.66 9.89 13.37
CA GLU A 99 11.37 10.01 12.08
C GLU A 99 12.77 9.38 12.11
N GLN A 100 13.14 8.69 13.18
CA GLN A 100 14.42 8.00 13.27
C GLN A 100 14.29 6.47 13.13
N PHE A 101 15.22 5.88 12.41
CA PHE A 101 15.43 4.43 12.27
C PHE A 101 16.59 3.99 13.15
N ARG A 102 16.48 2.83 13.79
CA ARG A 102 17.53 2.26 14.65
C ARG A 102 18.26 1.17 13.90
N CYS A 103 19.58 1.30 13.79
CA CYS A 103 20.43 0.26 13.23
C CYS A 103 20.33 -1.04 14.04
N ALA A 104 20.36 -2.19 13.36
CA ALA A 104 20.32 -3.48 14.03
C ALA A 104 21.60 -3.69 14.86
N GLY A 105 21.46 -4.38 16.00
CA GLY A 105 22.60 -4.73 16.86
C GLY A 105 23.30 -3.57 17.60
N ILE A 106 22.97 -2.30 17.35
CA ILE A 106 23.58 -1.13 18.01
C ILE A 106 22.54 -0.06 18.38
N ASP A 107 22.87 0.82 19.32
CA ASP A 107 22.05 2.00 19.68
C ASP A 107 22.46 3.22 18.83
N THR A 108 22.50 3.06 17.52
CA THR A 108 22.68 4.17 16.56
C THR A 108 21.34 4.45 15.88
N CYS A 109 20.97 5.73 15.80
CA CYS A 109 19.75 6.18 15.15
C CYS A 109 20.12 7.05 13.94
N ILE A 110 19.52 6.79 12.79
CA ILE A 110 19.62 7.57 11.55
C ILE A 110 18.25 8.13 11.18
N ASP A 111 18.19 9.12 10.30
CA ASP A 111 16.93 9.65 9.79
C ASP A 111 16.28 8.65 8.82
N LYS A 112 14.94 8.57 8.81
CA LYS A 112 14.20 7.63 7.94
C LYS A 112 14.43 7.87 6.46
N GLU A 113 14.78 9.08 6.07
CA GLU A 113 15.15 9.44 4.70
C GLU A 113 16.45 8.75 4.24
N ARG A 114 17.21 8.20 5.19
CA ARG A 114 18.47 7.47 4.99
C ARG A 114 18.29 5.94 5.10
N VAL A 115 17.05 5.48 5.02
CA VAL A 115 16.73 4.04 5.02
C VAL A 115 16.40 3.64 3.58
N CYS A 116 17.06 2.61 3.08
CA CYS A 116 16.98 2.15 1.70
C CYS A 116 17.31 3.27 0.69
N ASP A 117 18.31 4.11 0.98
CA ASP A 117 18.79 5.17 0.09
C ASP A 117 20.02 4.75 -0.74
N PHE A 118 20.40 3.47 -0.66
CA PHE A 118 21.57 2.85 -1.28
C PHE A 118 22.91 3.34 -0.69
N ILE A 119 22.86 4.02 0.45
CA ILE A 119 24.04 4.48 1.21
C ILE A 119 24.03 3.73 2.54
N ILE A 120 25.13 3.02 2.82
CA ILE A 120 25.30 2.36 4.12
C ILE A 120 25.57 3.44 5.17
N ASP A 121 24.52 3.85 5.87
CA ASP A 121 24.54 4.79 6.98
C ASP A 121 24.54 4.09 8.34
N CYS A 122 23.95 2.89 8.42
CA CYS A 122 24.14 2.03 9.58
C CYS A 122 25.50 1.32 9.52
N PRO A 123 26.27 1.25 10.63
CA PRO A 123 27.56 0.56 10.66
C PRO A 123 27.49 -0.93 10.29
N ASP A 124 26.33 -1.54 10.44
CA ASP A 124 26.03 -2.93 10.09
C ASP A 124 25.27 -3.08 8.76
N GLY A 125 24.97 -1.97 8.07
CA GLY A 125 24.22 -1.93 6.81
C GLY A 125 22.74 -2.29 6.93
N SER A 126 22.20 -2.37 8.15
CA SER A 126 20.80 -2.75 8.41
C SER A 126 19.75 -1.80 7.86
N ASP A 127 20.15 -0.61 7.48
CA ASP A 127 19.35 0.38 6.76
C ASP A 127 19.11 0.04 5.29
N GLU A 128 19.89 -0.90 4.73
CA GLU A 128 19.87 -1.28 3.30
C GLU A 128 19.43 -2.74 3.06
N VAL A 129 18.88 -3.43 4.07
CA VAL A 129 18.51 -4.87 4.01
C VAL A 129 17.07 -5.17 4.39
#